data_AF-A0A9D6U9L1-F1
#
_entry.id   AF-A0A9D6U9L1-F1
#
_cell.length_a   1.000
_cell.length_b   1.000
_cell.length_c   1.000
_cell.angle_alpha   90.00
_cell.angle_beta   90.00
_cell.angle_gamma   90.00
#
_symmetry.space_group_name_H-M   'P 1'
#
loop_
_entity.id
_entity.type
_entity.pdbx_description
1 polymer ?
#
loop_
_entity_poly.entity_id
_entity_poly.type
_entity_poly.pdbx_seq_one_letter_code
_entity_poly.pdbx_strand_id
1 'polypeptide(L)'
;MKFRRILTVLLINALISTPAFIPTAKSTEQFVGVSQQFLEKLAVTNSYVRINKSVLLPTIYSKSYLLIDSTSAKIITSKNIHDLSAIASTTKMMTALLAREKYKLTETVTISSKAAKITGSKVNFIPNEQVSVGDLIKGLMIQSGNDAAYAL
;
A
#
# COMPACT_ATOMS: atom_id res chain seq x y z
N MET A 1 -37.08 -16.01 -2.36
CA MET A 1 -36.39 -17.21 -2.92
C MET A 1 -35.43 -16.72 -4.00
N LYS A 2 -34.15 -16.49 -3.67
CA LYS A 2 -33.03 -17.46 -3.70
C LYS A 2 -32.50 -17.75 -5.12
N PHE A 3 -31.19 -17.52 -5.26
CA PHE A 3 -30.22 -18.32 -6.02
C PHE A 3 -30.30 -18.32 -7.54
N ARG A 4 -29.41 -17.53 -8.16
CA ARG A 4 -28.71 -17.79 -9.42
C ARG A 4 -27.45 -16.89 -9.47
N ARG A 5 -26.58 -16.90 -8.45
CA ARG A 5 -25.27 -17.60 -8.51
C ARG A 5 -24.97 -18.20 -9.88
N ILE A 6 -24.04 -17.58 -10.61
CA ILE A 6 -22.65 -18.05 -10.76
C ILE A 6 -22.51 -19.03 -11.92
N LEU A 7 -21.42 -18.84 -12.65
CA LEU A 7 -20.81 -19.70 -13.67
C LEU A 7 -21.38 -19.52 -15.09
N THR A 8 -20.76 -18.68 -15.92
CA THR A 8 -19.57 -18.99 -16.73
C THR A 8 -20.02 -19.25 -18.17
N VAL A 9 -19.15 -18.88 -19.12
CA VAL A 9 -19.03 -19.47 -20.46
C VAL A 9 -19.49 -18.55 -21.61
N LEU A 10 -18.47 -17.87 -22.15
CA LEU A 10 -18.14 -17.75 -23.58
C LEU A 10 -18.69 -16.58 -24.43
N LEU A 11 -17.70 -15.85 -24.94
CA LEU A 11 -17.43 -15.60 -26.37
C LEU A 11 -18.00 -14.34 -27.04
N ILE A 12 -17.03 -13.59 -27.57
CA ILE A 12 -17.02 -12.94 -28.89
C ILE A 12 -17.83 -11.63 -28.99
N ASN A 13 -17.08 -10.52 -29.02
CA ASN A 13 -17.01 -9.81 -30.30
C ASN A 13 -15.64 -9.17 -30.53
N ALA A 14 -15.10 -9.49 -31.71
CA ALA A 14 -13.78 -9.19 -32.21
C ALA A 14 -13.71 -7.83 -32.92
N LEU A 15 -12.47 -7.30 -32.97
CA LEU A 15 -11.78 -6.42 -33.96
C LEU A 15 -12.61 -5.54 -34.93
N ILE A 16 -12.20 -4.33 -35.32
CA ILE A 16 -11.15 -4.07 -36.33
C ILE A 16 -10.78 -2.54 -36.40
N SER A 17 -9.48 -2.28 -36.67
CA SER A 17 -8.77 -1.15 -37.34
C SER A 17 -8.73 0.30 -36.80
N THR A 18 -7.51 0.81 -36.54
CA THR A 18 -6.68 1.65 -37.46
C THR A 18 -5.34 2.04 -36.78
N PRO A 19 -4.24 2.28 -37.54
CA PRO A 19 -2.97 2.71 -36.97
C PRO A 19 -2.81 4.25 -36.99
N ALA A 20 -1.83 4.71 -36.20
CA ALA A 20 -1.10 5.98 -36.30
C ALA A 20 -1.68 7.24 -35.61
N PHE A 21 -1.13 7.56 -34.44
CA PHE A 21 -0.70 8.92 -34.11
C PHE A 21 0.38 8.88 -33.00
N ILE A 22 1.63 9.20 -33.34
CA ILE A 22 2.72 9.44 -32.37
C ILE A 22 3.03 10.93 -32.42
N PRO A 23 2.82 11.71 -31.34
CA PRO A 23 3.31 13.07 -31.28
C PRO A 23 4.81 13.05 -30.93
N THR A 24 5.60 13.69 -31.79
CA THR A 24 7.03 13.96 -31.63
C THR A 24 7.28 14.91 -30.45
N ALA A 25 8.14 14.50 -29.50
CA ALA A 25 8.75 15.42 -28.54
C ALA A 25 10.15 15.82 -29.05
N LYS A 26 10.33 17.12 -29.34
CA LYS A 26 11.63 17.78 -29.50
C LYS A 26 12.13 18.23 -28.12
N SER A 27 13.37 17.88 -27.77
CA SER A 27 14.36 18.82 -27.18
C SER A 27 15.71 18.13 -26.99
N THR A 28 16.63 18.48 -27.89
CA THR A 28 18.07 18.73 -27.76
C THR A 28 18.83 18.20 -26.53
N GLU A 29 19.85 17.36 -26.76
CA GLU A 29 21.14 17.47 -26.06
C GLU A 29 22.30 17.27 -27.05
N GLN A 30 23.18 18.28 -27.12
CA GLN A 30 24.46 18.23 -27.80
C GLN A 30 25.42 17.39 -26.97
N PHE A 31 25.85 16.22 -27.46
CA PHE A 31 26.93 15.47 -26.83
C PHE A 31 28.27 15.82 -27.48
N VAL A 32 29.13 16.43 -26.68
CA VAL A 32 30.57 16.65 -26.92
C VAL A 32 31.25 15.28 -27.07
N GLY A 33 32.05 15.13 -28.13
CA GLY A 33 32.70 13.87 -28.49
C GLY A 33 33.68 13.38 -27.42
N VAL A 34 33.29 12.35 -26.69
CA VAL A 34 34.16 11.60 -25.78
C VAL A 34 34.94 10.56 -26.62
N SER A 35 36.26 10.51 -26.47
CA SER A 35 37.10 9.60 -27.24
C SER A 35 36.81 8.13 -26.89
N GLN A 36 36.86 7.24 -27.89
CA GLN A 36 36.64 5.80 -27.70
C GLN A 36 37.58 5.20 -26.64
N GLN A 37 38.81 5.70 -26.52
CA GLN A 37 39.76 5.27 -25.49
C GLN A 37 39.32 5.62 -24.06
N PHE A 38 38.56 6.70 -23.86
CA PHE A 38 37.99 7.02 -22.56
C PHE A 38 36.83 6.10 -22.21
N LEU A 39 36.02 5.71 -23.20
CA LEU A 39 34.94 4.73 -23.03
C LEU A 39 35.47 3.32 -22.73
N GLU A 40 36.59 2.91 -23.35
CA GLU A 40 37.23 1.63 -23.07
C GLU A 40 37.82 1.58 -21.64
N LYS A 41 38.41 2.68 -21.15
CA LYS A 41 38.89 2.77 -19.77
C LYS A 41 37.77 2.72 -18.72
N LEU A 42 36.57 3.21 -19.04
CA LEU A 42 35.39 3.11 -18.17
C LEU A 42 34.79 1.69 -18.17
N ALA A 43 34.94 0.93 -19.25
CA ALA A 43 34.38 -0.41 -19.38
C ALA A 43 35.09 -1.45 -18.47
N VAL A 44 36.34 -1.21 -18.10
CA VAL A 44 37.16 -2.19 -17.32
C VAL A 44 36.96 -2.06 -15.80
N THR A 45 36.39 -0.96 -15.30
CA THR A 45 36.30 -0.69 -13.85
C THR A 45 34.89 -0.86 -13.26
N ASN A 46 33.88 -1.09 -14.09
CA ASN A 46 32.52 -1.34 -13.61
C ASN A 46 32.23 -2.84 -13.48
N SER A 47 32.70 -3.42 -12.39
CA SER A 47 32.09 -4.63 -11.81
C SER A 47 30.73 -4.33 -11.17
N TYR A 48 29.90 -3.51 -11.82
CA TYR A 48 28.47 -3.52 -11.51
C TYR A 48 27.94 -4.84 -12.02
N VAL A 49 27.56 -5.69 -11.08
CA VAL A 49 26.74 -6.88 -11.27
C VAL A 49 25.84 -6.67 -12.49
N ARG A 50 26.11 -7.41 -13.57
CA ARG A 50 25.18 -7.52 -14.70
C ARG A 50 23.92 -8.18 -14.17
N ILE A 51 22.97 -7.37 -13.69
CA ILE A 51 21.61 -7.84 -13.47
C ILE A 51 21.12 -8.22 -14.86
N ASN A 52 20.97 -9.52 -15.08
CA ASN A 52 20.47 -10.08 -16.33
C ASN A 52 19.17 -9.33 -16.66
N LYS A 53 19.13 -8.72 -17.86
CA LYS A 53 18.07 -7.80 -18.31
C LYS A 53 16.81 -8.59 -18.66
N SER A 54 16.20 -9.20 -17.64
CA SER A 54 14.89 -9.83 -17.71
C SER A 54 14.30 -10.02 -16.31
N VAL A 55 14.53 -9.09 -15.40
CA VAL A 55 13.68 -8.99 -14.21
C VAL A 55 12.38 -8.36 -14.67
N LEU A 56 11.39 -9.21 -14.98
CA LEU A 56 10.01 -8.77 -15.13
C LEU A 56 9.59 -8.16 -13.78
N LEU A 57 9.44 -6.84 -13.74
CA LEU A 57 8.84 -6.20 -12.58
C LEU A 57 7.42 -6.75 -12.41
N PRO A 58 6.98 -7.06 -11.19
CA PRO A 58 5.63 -7.54 -10.96
C PRO A 58 4.63 -6.49 -11.45
N THR A 59 3.57 -6.94 -12.13
CA THR A 59 2.47 -6.06 -12.49
C THR A 59 1.69 -5.69 -11.23
N ILE A 60 1.59 -4.39 -10.95
CA ILE A 60 0.87 -3.87 -9.78
C ILE A 60 -0.45 -3.23 -10.23
N TYR A 61 -1.56 -3.82 -9.79
CA TYR A 61 -2.91 -3.37 -10.14
C TYR A 61 -3.47 -2.26 -9.23
N SER A 62 -2.80 -1.95 -8.12
CA SER A 62 -3.30 -0.95 -7.18
C SER A 62 -3.39 0.44 -7.82
N LYS A 63 -4.36 1.24 -7.37
CA LYS A 63 -4.51 2.64 -7.79
C LYS A 63 -3.31 3.48 -7.35
N SER A 64 -2.84 3.24 -6.13
CA SER A 64 -1.66 3.88 -5.54
C SER A 64 -0.79 2.84 -4.82
N TYR A 65 0.52 3.05 -4.77
CA TYR A 65 1.46 2.28 -3.96
C TYR A 65 2.71 3.09 -3.64
N LEU A 66 3.38 2.74 -2.54
CA LEU A 66 4.66 3.29 -2.14
C LEU A 66 5.53 2.14 -1.60
N LEU A 67 6.74 2.00 -2.15
CA LEU A 67 7.78 1.14 -1.59
C LEU A 67 8.94 2.02 -1.15
N ILE A 68 9.29 1.93 0.14
CA ILE A 68 10.37 2.67 0.76
C ILE A 68 11.36 1.73 1.42
N ASP A 69 12.61 2.15 1.46
CA ASP A 69 13.59 1.62 2.40
C ASP A 69 13.31 2.20 3.80
N SER A 70 13.05 1.35 4.79
CA SER A 70 12.62 1.79 6.13
C SER A 70 13.71 2.50 6.93
N THR A 71 14.98 2.33 6.57
CA THR A 71 16.12 2.88 7.32
C THR A 71 16.52 4.25 6.79
N SER A 72 16.63 4.37 5.47
CA SER A 72 17.01 5.60 4.77
C SER A 72 15.83 6.48 4.36
N ALA A 73 14.60 5.96 4.50
CA ALA A 73 13.36 6.56 3.99
C ALA A 73 13.36 6.82 2.46
N LYS A 74 14.31 6.22 1.72
CA LYS A 74 14.41 6.39 0.27
C LYS A 74 13.25 5.69 -0.42
N ILE A 75 12.58 6.40 -1.32
CA ILE A 75 11.56 5.83 -2.20
C ILE A 75 12.26 4.94 -3.24
N ILE A 76 11.88 3.66 -3.27
CA ILE A 76 12.35 2.67 -4.25
C ILE A 76 11.47 2.73 -5.50
N THR A 77 10.15 2.76 -5.32
CA THR A 77 9.17 2.94 -6.39
C THR A 77 7.85 3.45 -5.83
N SER A 78 7.05 4.15 -6.64
CA SER A 78 5.78 4.72 -6.22
C SER A 78 4.81 4.91 -7.39
N LYS A 79 3.52 5.06 -7.07
CA LYS A 79 2.44 5.45 -7.99
C LYS A 79 1.37 6.21 -7.21
N ASN A 80 1.00 7.39 -7.70
CA ASN A 80 -0.13 8.19 -7.19
C ASN A 80 -0.14 8.36 -5.66
N ILE A 81 1.04 8.62 -5.06
CA ILE A 81 1.22 8.66 -3.59
C ILE A 81 0.74 9.98 -2.94
N HIS A 82 0.44 11.00 -3.74
CA HIS A 82 -0.08 12.28 -3.27
C HIS A 82 -1.58 12.46 -3.57
N ASP A 83 -2.19 11.48 -4.23
CA ASP A 83 -3.61 11.52 -4.55
C ASP A 83 -4.44 11.19 -3.30
N LEU A 84 -5.50 11.95 -3.07
CA LEU A 84 -6.44 11.68 -1.98
C LEU A 84 -7.26 10.43 -2.29
N SER A 85 -7.28 9.49 -1.35
CA SER A 85 -8.09 8.26 -1.45
C SER A 85 -8.65 7.88 -0.09
N ALA A 86 -9.81 7.24 -0.08
CA ALA A 86 -10.27 6.53 1.10
C ALA A 86 -9.28 5.41 1.42
N ILE A 87 -8.81 5.37 2.66
CA ILE A 87 -7.80 4.40 3.13
C ILE A 87 -8.43 3.28 3.98
N ALA A 88 -9.74 3.37 4.27
CA ALA A 88 -10.49 2.42 5.08
C ALA A 88 -9.77 2.12 6.41
N SER A 89 -9.69 0.85 6.82
CA SER A 89 -9.14 0.47 8.13
C SER A 89 -7.66 0.77 8.33
N THR A 90 -6.88 1.18 7.33
CA THR A 90 -5.50 1.62 7.58
C THR A 90 -5.44 2.90 8.42
N THR A 91 -6.54 3.67 8.51
CA THR A 91 -6.73 4.76 9.48
C THR A 91 -6.40 4.31 10.92
N LYS A 92 -6.67 3.05 11.27
CA LYS A 92 -6.42 2.51 12.62
C LYS A 92 -4.95 2.51 13.03
N MET A 93 -4.01 2.59 12.09
CA MET A 93 -2.59 2.79 12.42
C MET A 93 -2.37 4.10 13.19
N MET A 94 -3.07 5.18 12.82
CA MET A 94 -2.99 6.46 13.54
C MET A 94 -3.61 6.35 14.93
N THR A 95 -4.77 5.67 15.06
CA THR A 95 -5.40 5.42 16.37
C THR A 95 -4.48 4.63 17.29
N ALA A 96 -3.83 3.57 16.79
CA ALA A 96 -2.91 2.76 17.57
C ALA A 96 -1.68 3.56 18.05
N LEU A 97 -1.13 4.40 17.17
CA LEU A 97 0.02 5.26 17.49
C LEU A 97 -0.32 6.24 18.62
N LEU A 98 -1.41 7.01 18.45
CA LEU A 98 -1.84 7.99 19.44
C LEU A 98 -2.22 7.34 20.78
N ALA A 99 -2.90 6.19 20.75
CA ALA A 99 -3.24 5.45 21.97
C ALA A 99 -1.99 5.02 22.74
N ARG A 100 -0.96 4.51 22.03
CA ARG A 100 0.30 4.10 22.64
C ARG A 100 1.10 5.27 23.20
N GLU A 101 1.05 6.44 22.57
CA GLU A 101 1.72 7.65 23.08
C GLU A 101 1.04 8.21 24.31
N LYS A 102 -0.29 8.11 24.38
CA LYS A 102 -1.10 8.71 25.44
C LYS A 102 -1.27 7.82 26.67
N TYR A 103 -1.36 6.50 26.49
CA TYR A 103 -1.75 5.57 27.55
C TYR A 103 -0.68 4.50 27.79
N LYS A 104 -0.61 4.00 29.02
CA LYS A 104 0.20 2.81 29.33
C LYS A 104 -0.52 1.57 28.84
N LEU A 105 0.19 0.59 28.31
CA LEU A 105 -0.42 -0.66 27.84
C LEU A 105 -1.17 -1.43 28.93
N THR A 106 -0.78 -1.25 30.20
CA THR A 106 -1.41 -1.86 31.38
C THR A 106 -2.60 -1.05 31.92
N GLU A 107 -2.83 0.15 31.39
CA GLU A 107 -4.00 0.94 31.75
C GLU A 107 -5.25 0.23 31.25
N THR A 108 -6.35 0.37 31.99
CA THR A 108 -7.60 -0.33 31.72
C THR A 108 -8.64 0.66 31.25
N VAL A 109 -9.34 0.32 30.18
CA VAL A 109 -10.47 1.07 29.63
C VAL A 109 -11.75 0.30 29.89
N THR A 110 -12.76 0.98 30.40
CA THR A 110 -14.12 0.42 30.51
C THR A 110 -14.85 0.56 29.18
N ILE A 111 -15.26 -0.55 28.60
CA ILE A 111 -15.93 -0.57 27.30
C ILE A 111 -17.31 0.06 27.42
N SER A 112 -17.52 1.16 26.71
CA SER A 112 -18.82 1.82 26.67
C SER A 112 -19.85 1.00 25.88
N SER A 113 -21.13 1.17 26.21
CA SER A 113 -22.23 0.60 25.41
C SER A 113 -22.22 1.06 23.95
N LYS A 114 -21.62 2.22 23.64
CA LYS A 114 -21.47 2.71 22.26
C LYS A 114 -20.42 1.91 21.52
N ALA A 115 -19.25 1.71 22.12
CA ALA A 115 -18.16 0.92 21.55
C ALA A 115 -18.62 -0.51 21.20
N ALA A 116 -19.29 -1.19 22.13
CA ALA A 116 -19.79 -2.55 21.96
C ALA A 116 -20.86 -2.69 20.84
N LYS A 117 -21.57 -1.61 20.52
CA LYS A 117 -22.63 -1.59 19.48
C LYS A 117 -22.11 -1.24 18.08
N ILE A 118 -20.83 -0.89 17.95
CA ILE A 118 -20.24 -0.55 16.65
C ILE A 118 -20.33 -1.75 15.70
N THR A 119 -20.69 -1.46 14.44
CA THR A 119 -20.82 -2.44 13.37
C THR A 119 -19.54 -2.59 12.56
N GLY A 120 -19.46 -3.64 11.73
CA GLY A 120 -18.28 -3.96 10.92
C GLY A 120 -17.36 -4.95 11.64
N SER A 121 -16.07 -4.94 11.29
CA SER A 121 -15.08 -5.78 11.96
C SER A 121 -14.99 -5.40 13.44
N LYS A 122 -15.08 -6.38 14.33
CA LYS A 122 -15.08 -6.18 15.78
C LYS A 122 -14.52 -7.39 16.50
N VAL A 123 -13.99 -7.17 17.71
CA VAL A 123 -13.56 -8.22 18.63
C VAL A 123 -14.76 -8.85 19.33
N ASN A 124 -15.83 -8.08 19.54
CA ASN A 124 -17.04 -8.39 20.34
C ASN A 124 -16.87 -8.16 21.84
N PHE A 125 -16.23 -7.06 22.23
CA PHE A 125 -16.24 -6.63 23.63
C PHE A 125 -17.67 -6.35 24.13
N ILE A 126 -17.90 -6.59 25.42
CA ILE A 126 -19.20 -6.34 26.05
C ILE A 126 -19.20 -5.04 26.86
N PRO A 127 -20.37 -4.38 27.04
CA PRO A 127 -20.45 -3.17 27.86
C PRO A 127 -19.97 -3.40 29.30
N ASN A 128 -19.26 -2.41 29.84
CA ASN A 128 -18.64 -2.41 31.17
C ASN A 128 -17.49 -3.41 31.36
N GLU A 129 -17.09 -4.13 30.31
CA GLU A 129 -15.87 -4.92 30.33
C GLU A 129 -14.66 -4.02 30.57
N GLN A 130 -13.71 -4.50 31.37
CA GLN A 130 -12.47 -3.81 31.65
C GLN A 130 -11.35 -4.45 30.83
N VAL A 131 -10.86 -3.73 29.83
CA VAL A 131 -9.88 -4.25 28.86
C VAL A 131 -8.61 -3.41 28.94
N SER A 132 -7.45 -4.06 28.93
CA SER A 132 -6.18 -3.34 28.89
C SER A 132 -6.02 -2.59 27.57
N VAL A 133 -5.37 -1.42 27.58
CA VAL A 133 -5.01 -0.68 26.36
C VAL A 133 -4.20 -1.55 25.41
N GLY A 134 -3.31 -2.39 25.94
CA GLY A 134 -2.54 -3.35 25.15
C GLY A 134 -3.43 -4.33 24.36
N ASP A 135 -4.47 -4.87 25.00
CA ASP A 135 -5.39 -5.80 24.33
C ASP A 135 -6.35 -5.08 23.38
N LEU A 136 -6.72 -3.84 23.66
CA LEU A 136 -7.45 -2.99 22.71
C LEU A 136 -6.63 -2.71 21.45
N ILE A 137 -5.35 -2.34 21.61
CA ILE A 137 -4.46 -2.14 20.45
C ILE A 137 -4.27 -3.45 19.66
N LYS A 138 -4.17 -4.61 20.34
CA LYS A 138 -4.15 -5.91 19.64
C LYS A 138 -5.44 -6.16 18.88
N GLY A 139 -6.60 -5.95 19.50
CA GLY A 139 -7.91 -6.09 18.85
C GLY A 139 -8.06 -5.17 17.64
N LEU A 140 -7.60 -3.93 17.78
CA LEU A 140 -7.55 -2.92 16.73
C LEU A 140 -6.69 -3.35 15.53
N MET A 141 -5.48 -3.87 15.77
CA MET A 141 -4.51 -4.16 14.72
C MET A 141 -4.67 -5.55 14.10
N ILE A 142 -5.07 -6.56 14.89
CA ILE A 142 -5.20 -7.95 14.44
C ILE A 142 -6.57 -8.19 13.81
N GLN A 143 -7.65 -7.80 14.50
CA GLN A 143 -9.01 -8.03 14.02
C GLN A 143 -9.58 -6.85 13.23
N SER A 144 -8.82 -5.76 13.09
CA SER A 144 -9.34 -4.50 12.58
C SER A 144 -10.56 -4.02 13.36
N GLY A 145 -10.61 -4.31 14.68
CA GLY A 145 -11.79 -4.11 15.52
C GLY A 145 -12.20 -2.64 15.61
N ASN A 146 -13.39 -2.31 15.12
CA ASN A 146 -13.97 -0.98 15.21
C ASN A 146 -14.45 -0.66 16.64
N ASP A 147 -14.86 -1.68 17.39
CA ASP A 147 -15.17 -1.59 18.82
C ASP A 147 -13.93 -1.19 19.63
N ALA A 148 -12.78 -1.80 19.34
CA ALA A 148 -11.50 -1.40 19.92
C ALA A 148 -11.11 0.03 19.52
N ALA A 149 -11.29 0.39 18.23
CA ALA A 149 -10.99 1.72 17.72
C ALA A 149 -11.82 2.83 18.36
N TYR A 150 -13.08 2.52 18.70
CA TYR A 150 -13.98 3.48 19.35
C TYR A 150 -13.69 3.61 20.85
N ALA A 151 -13.21 2.53 21.49
CA ALA A 151 -12.89 2.53 22.91
C ALA A 151 -11.59 3.30 23.23
N LEU A 152 -10.63 3.32 22.30
CA LEU A 152 -9.37 4.06 22.38
C LEU A 152 -9.54 5.53 21.97
#